data_AF-A0A0Q1C7F3-F1
#
_entry.id   AF-A0A0Q1C7F3-F1
#
_cell.length_a   1.000
_cell.length_b   1.000
_cell.length_c   1.000
_cell.angle_alpha   90.00
_cell.angle_beta   90.00
_cell.angle_gamma   90.00
#
_symmetry.space_group_name_H-M   'P 1'
#
loop_
_entity.id
_entity.type
_entity.pdbx_description
1 polymer ?
#
loop_
_entity_poly.entity_id
_entity_poly.type
_entity_poly.pdbx_seq_one_letter_code
_entity_poly.pdbx_strand_id
1 'polypeptide(L)'
;MKNIGLKTVLSTLVFFGITYMLLVFTNRAGNIPYLFAGFTLLFVGIILFLQSIKSVQSSRLKHSDSGNTVPVLYEKEKFYSNLLAIISGISLWGFFGEFLENADIYIKDATIEIAHGNFLPVLILIIFIFLNLKKHLPVPIKFSISSFLLIWSMHYIMIFQYEVLSRTHFTTYIMCCVFLILTGLSIYKAKKNKGINSIMFWSYFGLLCVWSILEYVWGWRLIPGPYAM
;
A
#
# COMPACT_ATOMS: atom_id res chain seq x y z
N MET A 1 19.27 -6.28 12.75
CA MET A 1 18.31 -5.18 12.48
C MET A 1 18.47 -4.49 11.12
N LYS A 2 19.70 -4.16 10.66
CA LYS A 2 19.93 -3.45 9.37
C LYS A 2 19.22 -4.05 8.15
N ASN A 3 18.91 -5.34 8.14
CA ASN A 3 18.21 -6.00 7.03
C ASN A 3 16.68 -5.89 7.07
N ILE A 4 16.04 -5.48 8.16
CA ILE A 4 14.56 -5.47 8.25
C ILE A 4 13.95 -4.46 7.27
N GLY A 5 14.48 -3.24 7.27
CA GLY A 5 14.00 -2.18 6.39
C GLY A 5 14.16 -2.57 4.92
N LEU A 6 15.36 -3.03 4.53
CA LEU A 6 15.63 -3.51 3.18
C LEU A 6 14.72 -4.69 2.78
N LYS A 7 14.54 -5.68 3.65
CA LYS A 7 13.63 -6.81 3.39
C LYS A 7 12.19 -6.34 3.20
N THR A 8 11.76 -5.36 3.97
CA THR A 8 10.42 -4.75 3.81
C THR A 8 10.32 -4.11 2.43
N VAL A 9 11.26 -3.22 2.08
CA VAL A 9 11.28 -2.54 0.77
C VAL A 9 11.27 -3.54 -0.38
N LEU A 10 12.17 -4.52 -0.37
CA LEU A 10 12.28 -5.50 -1.47
C LEU A 10 11.03 -6.37 -1.58
N SER A 11 10.50 -6.88 -0.47
CA SER A 11 9.32 -7.74 -0.50
C SER A 11 8.09 -6.98 -0.96
N THR A 12 7.91 -5.75 -0.47
CA THR A 12 6.81 -4.88 -0.89
C THR A 12 6.95 -4.48 -2.36
N LEU A 13 8.15 -4.08 -2.80
CA LEU A 13 8.39 -3.69 -4.19
C LEU A 13 8.09 -4.83 -5.18
N VAL A 14 8.56 -6.04 -4.87
CA VAL A 14 8.27 -7.23 -5.70
C VAL A 14 6.77 -7.50 -5.74
N PHE A 15 6.09 -7.50 -4.59
CA PHE A 15 4.66 -7.79 -4.56
C PHE A 15 3.82 -6.70 -5.24
N PHE A 16 4.16 -5.43 -5.01
CA PHE A 16 3.51 -4.29 -5.64
C PHE A 16 3.69 -4.34 -7.16
N GLY A 17 4.92 -4.59 -7.63
CA GLY A 17 5.22 -4.77 -9.05
C GLY A 17 4.45 -5.94 -9.67
N ILE A 18 4.37 -7.10 -9.00
CA ILE A 18 3.57 -8.24 -9.47
C ILE A 18 2.09 -7.88 -9.55
N THR A 19 1.54 -7.26 -8.50
CA THR A 19 0.12 -6.85 -8.44
C THR A 19 -0.21 -5.91 -9.59
N TYR A 20 0.63 -4.89 -9.77
CA TYR A 20 0.48 -3.89 -10.81
C TYR A 20 0.59 -4.50 -12.22
N MET A 21 1.65 -5.25 -12.49
CA MET A 21 1.85 -5.89 -13.80
C MET A 21 0.77 -6.93 -14.11
N LEU A 22 0.29 -7.68 -13.10
CA LEU A 22 -0.81 -8.63 -13.27
C LEU A 22 -2.06 -7.91 -13.79
N LEU A 23 -2.44 -6.79 -13.19
CA LEU A 23 -3.60 -6.00 -13.61
C LEU A 23 -3.40 -5.41 -15.01
N VAL A 24 -2.24 -4.81 -15.28
CA VAL A 24 -1.92 -4.26 -16.61
C VAL A 24 -1.99 -5.32 -17.71
N PHE A 25 -1.36 -6.48 -17.50
CA PHE A 25 -1.34 -7.55 -18.50
C PHE A 25 -2.73 -8.17 -18.70
N THR A 26 -3.47 -8.40 -17.62
CA THR A 26 -4.79 -9.02 -17.72
C THR A 26 -5.82 -8.08 -18.34
N ASN A 27 -5.70 -6.76 -18.10
CA ASN A 27 -6.50 -5.73 -18.79
C ASN A 27 -6.28 -5.81 -20.32
N ARG A 28 -5.02 -5.98 -20.75
CA ARG A 28 -4.68 -6.14 -22.18
C ARG A 28 -5.09 -7.50 -22.77
N ALA A 29 -5.10 -8.56 -21.96
CA ALA A 29 -5.46 -9.90 -22.41
C ALA A 29 -6.97 -10.09 -22.62
N GLY A 30 -7.80 -9.24 -22.00
CA GLY A 30 -9.24 -9.19 -22.19
C GLY A 30 -10.03 -9.34 -20.89
N ASN A 31 -11.35 -9.30 -21.02
CA ASN A 31 -12.30 -9.11 -19.92
C ASN A 31 -12.22 -10.22 -18.87
N ILE A 32 -12.26 -11.48 -19.31
CA ILE A 32 -12.30 -12.65 -18.41
C ILE A 32 -11.01 -12.74 -17.57
N PRO A 33 -9.79 -12.67 -18.15
CA PRO A 33 -8.55 -12.59 -17.37
C PRO A 33 -8.53 -11.44 -16.36
N TYR A 34 -9.02 -10.26 -16.72
CA TYR A 34 -9.01 -9.09 -15.84
C TYR A 34 -9.95 -9.25 -14.64
N LEU A 35 -11.19 -9.72 -14.88
CA LEU A 35 -12.14 -10.07 -13.82
C LEU A 35 -11.55 -11.11 -12.86
N PHE A 36 -10.96 -12.17 -13.42
CA PHE A 36 -10.33 -13.23 -12.62
C PHE A 36 -9.18 -12.69 -11.76
N ALA A 37 -8.33 -11.82 -12.32
CA ALA A 37 -7.23 -11.19 -11.58
C ALA A 37 -7.73 -10.31 -10.43
N GLY A 38 -8.75 -9.48 -10.67
CA GLY A 38 -9.37 -8.64 -9.64
C GLY A 38 -9.89 -9.46 -8.47
N PHE A 39 -10.73 -10.46 -8.72
CA PHE A 39 -11.23 -11.33 -7.65
C PHE A 39 -10.11 -12.11 -6.96
N THR A 40 -9.09 -12.55 -7.69
CA THR A 40 -7.91 -13.20 -7.09
C THR A 40 -7.23 -12.27 -6.09
N LEU A 41 -7.02 -10.99 -6.43
CA LEU A 41 -6.43 -10.00 -5.51
C LEU A 41 -7.30 -9.77 -4.27
N LEU A 42 -8.63 -9.72 -4.41
CA LEU A 42 -9.53 -9.62 -3.27
C LEU A 42 -9.38 -10.82 -2.33
N PHE A 43 -9.44 -12.04 -2.86
CA PHE A 43 -9.30 -13.27 -2.08
C PHE A 43 -7.93 -13.37 -1.40
N VAL A 44 -6.84 -13.07 -2.14
CA VAL A 44 -5.49 -13.03 -1.61
C VAL A 44 -5.40 -12.00 -0.48
N GLY A 45 -5.93 -10.79 -0.68
CA GLY A 45 -5.97 -9.75 0.35
C GLY A 45 -6.62 -10.22 1.65
N ILE A 46 -7.82 -10.80 1.56
CA ILE A 46 -8.56 -11.31 2.73
C ILE A 46 -7.81 -12.45 3.43
N ILE A 47 -7.29 -13.43 2.67
CA ILE A 47 -6.56 -14.57 3.25
C ILE A 47 -5.31 -14.09 4.00
N LEU A 48 -4.52 -13.21 3.38
CA LEU A 48 -3.30 -12.67 3.98
C LEU A 48 -3.60 -11.79 5.19
N PHE A 49 -4.69 -11.02 5.17
CA PHE A 49 -5.18 -10.28 6.33
C PHE A 49 -5.46 -11.21 7.51
N LEU A 50 -6.25 -12.27 7.30
CA LEU A 50 -6.60 -13.24 8.34
C LEU A 50 -5.37 -13.96 8.89
N GLN A 51 -4.43 -14.35 8.02
CA GLN A 51 -3.15 -14.96 8.42
C GLN A 51 -2.29 -13.99 9.24
N SER A 52 -2.28 -12.70 8.89
CA SER A 52 -1.56 -11.68 9.65
C SER A 52 -2.07 -11.55 11.09
N ILE A 53 -3.38 -11.72 11.31
CA ILE A 53 -3.98 -11.68 12.65
C ILE A 53 -3.67 -12.96 13.43
N LYS A 54 -3.86 -14.14 12.80
CA LYS A 54 -3.63 -15.45 13.43
C LYS A 54 -2.18 -15.61 13.92
N SER A 55 -1.21 -15.12 13.16
CA SER A 55 0.22 -15.17 13.55
C SER A 55 0.52 -14.38 14.83
N VAL A 56 -0.18 -13.26 15.09
CA VAL A 56 -0.03 -12.53 16.35
C VAL A 56 -0.67 -13.26 17.53
N GLN A 57 -1.81 -13.93 17.32
CA GLN A 57 -2.45 -14.72 18.37
C GLN A 57 -1.60 -15.93 18.77
N SER A 58 -1.06 -16.66 17.79
CA SER A 58 -0.19 -17.81 18.04
C SER A 58 1.10 -17.45 18.76
N SER A 59 1.70 -16.29 18.44
CA SER A 59 2.94 -15.84 19.08
C SER A 59 2.74 -15.42 20.54
N ARG A 60 1.55 -14.89 20.90
CA ARG A 60 1.19 -14.58 22.29
C ARG A 60 1.05 -15.83 23.15
N LEU A 61 0.43 -16.89 22.62
CA LEU A 61 0.22 -18.14 23.35
C LEU A 61 1.55 -18.82 23.68
N LYS A 62 2.46 -18.95 22.70
CA LYS A 62 3.78 -19.58 22.92
C LYS A 62 4.67 -18.84 23.92
N HIS A 63 4.49 -17.52 24.05
CA HIS A 63 5.29 -16.73 24.98
C HIS A 63 4.87 -16.94 26.45
N SER A 64 3.63 -17.39 26.67
CA SER A 64 3.14 -17.71 28.03
C SER A 64 3.80 -18.96 28.61
N ASP A 65 4.28 -19.88 27.76
CA ASP A 65 4.77 -21.20 28.19
C ASP A 65 6.30 -21.36 28.15
N SER A 66 7.02 -20.43 27.52
CA SER A 66 8.47 -20.58 27.25
C SER A 66 9.32 -19.64 28.10
N GLY A 67 9.99 -20.22 29.09
CA GLY A 67 10.67 -19.48 30.14
C GLY A 67 12.01 -18.82 29.83
N ASN A 68 12.72 -19.01 28.70
CA ASN A 68 14.05 -18.37 28.53
C ASN A 68 14.72 -18.30 27.12
N THR A 69 14.08 -18.68 25.99
CA THR A 69 14.73 -18.66 24.64
C THR A 69 13.98 -17.84 23.57
N VAL A 70 13.07 -16.97 23.97
CA VAL A 70 11.97 -16.44 23.12
C VAL A 70 12.27 -15.23 22.19
N PRO A 71 13.29 -14.36 22.39
CA PRO A 71 13.27 -13.02 21.77
C PRO A 71 13.47 -13.03 20.25
N VAL A 72 14.30 -13.92 19.69
CA VAL A 72 14.62 -13.93 18.25
C VAL A 72 13.49 -14.51 17.40
N LEU A 73 12.83 -15.57 17.89
CA LEU A 73 11.69 -16.19 17.18
C LEU A 73 10.52 -15.20 17.08
N TYR A 74 10.29 -14.45 18.15
CA TYR A 74 9.22 -13.46 18.27
C TYR A 74 9.39 -12.26 17.31
N GLU A 75 10.61 -11.80 17.07
CA GLU A 75 10.87 -10.73 16.09
C GLU A 75 10.58 -11.20 14.65
N LYS A 76 10.91 -12.45 14.33
CA LYS A 76 10.64 -13.03 13.00
C LYS A 76 9.14 -13.18 12.74
N GLU A 77 8.39 -13.66 13.72
CA GLU A 77 6.92 -13.78 13.62
C GLU A 77 6.25 -12.41 13.49
N LYS A 78 6.72 -11.38 14.23
CA LYS A 78 6.25 -10.00 14.08
C LYS A 78 6.52 -9.44 12.67
N PHE A 79 7.73 -9.64 12.17
CA PHE A 79 8.10 -9.21 10.81
C PHE A 79 7.15 -9.81 9.78
N TYR A 80 6.97 -11.14 9.83
CA TYR A 80 6.15 -11.86 8.87
C TYR A 80 4.68 -11.42 8.94
N SER A 81 4.13 -11.33 10.16
CA SER A 81 2.76 -10.84 10.38
C SER A 81 2.53 -9.45 9.80
N ASN A 82 3.42 -8.50 10.06
CA ASN A 82 3.33 -7.14 9.53
C ASN A 82 3.49 -7.11 8.00
N LEU A 83 4.39 -7.92 7.44
CA LEU A 83 4.60 -8.00 6.01
C LEU A 83 3.36 -8.55 5.30
N LEU A 84 2.74 -9.61 5.83
CA LEU A 84 1.47 -10.14 5.33
C LEU A 84 0.37 -9.08 5.35
N ALA A 85 0.31 -8.28 6.41
CA ALA A 85 -0.66 -7.19 6.50
C ALA A 85 -0.41 -6.08 5.46
N ILE A 86 0.84 -5.71 5.20
CA ILE A 86 1.17 -4.74 4.14
C ILE A 86 0.74 -5.28 2.77
N ILE A 87 1.08 -6.53 2.48
CA ILE A 87 0.74 -7.21 1.22
C ILE A 87 -0.79 -7.32 1.06
N SER A 88 -1.51 -7.62 2.14
CA SER A 88 -2.97 -7.58 2.20
C SER A 88 -3.51 -6.21 1.81
N GLY A 89 -2.99 -5.13 2.41
CA GLY A 89 -3.41 -3.77 2.07
C GLY A 89 -3.15 -3.39 0.61
N ILE A 90 -2.03 -3.83 0.04
CA ILE A 90 -1.72 -3.65 -1.39
C ILE A 90 -2.70 -4.43 -2.27
N SER A 91 -3.00 -5.68 -1.92
CA SER A 91 -3.92 -6.52 -2.70
C SER A 91 -5.34 -5.95 -2.69
N LEU A 92 -5.80 -5.49 -1.52
CA LEU A 92 -7.08 -4.81 -1.38
C LEU A 92 -7.11 -3.50 -2.19
N TRP A 93 -6.01 -2.73 -2.18
CA TRP A 93 -5.92 -1.55 -3.04
C TRP A 93 -5.93 -1.93 -4.52
N GLY A 94 -5.21 -2.96 -4.95
CA GLY A 94 -5.25 -3.43 -6.34
C GLY A 94 -6.66 -3.84 -6.78
N PHE A 95 -7.47 -4.39 -5.87
CA PHE A 95 -8.89 -4.65 -6.15
C PHE A 95 -9.73 -3.36 -6.21
N PHE A 96 -9.76 -2.57 -5.13
CA PHE A 96 -10.67 -1.43 -5.03
C PHE A 96 -10.24 -0.21 -5.86
N GLY A 97 -8.94 0.02 -5.99
CA GLY A 97 -8.36 1.22 -6.59
C GLY A 97 -7.80 1.06 -7.99
N GLU A 98 -7.65 -0.17 -8.51
CA GLU A 98 -7.22 -0.38 -9.91
C GLU A 98 -8.24 -1.23 -10.67
N PHE A 99 -8.65 -2.37 -10.11
CA PHE A 99 -9.63 -3.23 -10.75
C PHE A 99 -11.01 -2.57 -10.86
N LEU A 100 -11.60 -2.10 -9.75
CA LEU A 100 -12.94 -1.49 -9.77
C LEU A 100 -13.00 -0.14 -10.50
N GLU A 101 -11.90 0.62 -10.55
CA GLU A 101 -11.83 1.85 -11.34
C GLU A 101 -11.93 1.58 -12.84
N ASN A 102 -11.47 0.41 -13.31
CA ASN A 102 -11.54 0.01 -14.71
C ASN A 102 -12.64 -1.03 -14.99
N ALA A 103 -13.47 -1.37 -14.00
CA ALA A 103 -14.44 -2.46 -14.12
C ALA A 103 -15.58 -2.15 -15.10
N ASP A 104 -15.86 -0.88 -15.38
CA ASP A 104 -16.94 -0.46 -16.30
C ASP A 104 -16.67 -0.83 -17.76
N ILE A 105 -15.40 -1.05 -18.10
CA ILE A 105 -15.00 -1.65 -19.40
C ILE A 105 -15.66 -3.04 -19.56
N TYR A 106 -16.04 -3.69 -18.47
CA TYR A 106 -16.41 -5.11 -18.43
C TYR A 106 -17.77 -5.40 -17.80
N ILE A 107 -18.21 -4.58 -16.84
CA ILE A 107 -19.50 -4.67 -16.17
C ILE A 107 -20.13 -3.30 -16.24
N LYS A 108 -21.18 -3.16 -17.04
CA LYS A 108 -21.85 -1.89 -17.25
C LYS A 108 -22.28 -1.27 -15.92
N ASP A 109 -21.97 0.01 -15.74
CA ASP A 109 -22.30 0.84 -14.58
C ASP A 109 -21.64 0.35 -13.27
N ALA A 110 -20.50 -0.36 -13.36
CA ALA A 110 -19.78 -0.89 -12.20
C ALA A 110 -18.51 -0.11 -11.82
N THR A 111 -18.23 1.02 -12.48
CA THR A 111 -17.08 1.88 -12.14
C THR A 111 -17.23 2.43 -10.73
N ILE A 112 -16.23 2.19 -9.90
CA ILE A 112 -16.06 2.92 -8.65
C ILE A 112 -14.72 3.66 -8.75
N GLU A 113 -14.75 4.87 -9.29
CA GLU A 113 -13.59 5.76 -9.37
C GLU A 113 -13.28 6.35 -7.99
N ILE A 114 -12.61 5.57 -7.13
CA ILE A 114 -12.30 6.00 -5.77
C ILE A 114 -11.29 7.17 -5.74
N ALA A 115 -10.54 7.38 -6.83
CA ALA A 115 -9.67 8.53 -7.03
C ALA A 115 -10.41 9.81 -7.48
N HIS A 116 -11.70 9.73 -7.84
CA HIS A 116 -12.47 10.89 -8.28
C HIS A 116 -12.74 11.88 -7.13
N GLY A 117 -12.79 13.18 -7.42
CA GLY A 117 -12.93 14.26 -6.43
C GLY A 117 -14.12 14.11 -5.46
N ASN A 118 -15.19 13.45 -5.91
CA ASN A 118 -16.38 13.14 -5.11
C ASN A 118 -16.10 12.21 -3.92
N PHE A 119 -15.02 11.43 -3.95
CA PHE A 119 -14.65 10.51 -2.87
C PHE A 119 -13.75 11.15 -1.80
N LEU A 120 -13.33 12.41 -1.96
CA LEU A 120 -12.55 13.11 -0.94
C LEU A 120 -13.21 13.11 0.46
N PRO A 121 -14.52 13.41 0.60
CA PRO A 121 -15.17 13.37 1.91
C PRO A 121 -15.14 11.97 2.53
N VAL A 122 -15.28 10.93 1.69
CA VAL A 122 -15.22 9.53 2.14
C VAL A 122 -13.81 9.18 2.60
N LEU A 123 -12.78 9.54 1.83
CA LEU A 123 -11.39 9.33 2.21
C LEU A 123 -11.05 10.03 3.54
N ILE A 124 -11.44 11.30 3.69
CA ILE A 124 -11.24 12.06 4.94
C ILE A 124 -11.94 11.39 6.11
N LEU A 125 -13.20 10.96 5.93
CA LEU A 125 -13.97 10.28 6.96
C LEU A 125 -13.29 8.98 7.40
N ILE A 126 -12.85 8.14 6.45
CA ILE A 126 -12.19 6.87 6.76
C ILE A 126 -10.85 7.11 7.46
N ILE A 127 -10.05 8.08 7.00
CA ILE A 127 -8.81 8.47 7.68
C ILE A 127 -9.10 8.93 9.11
N PHE A 128 -10.13 9.75 9.31
CA PHE A 128 -10.53 10.23 10.62
C PHE A 128 -10.94 9.06 11.55
N ILE A 129 -11.80 8.16 11.08
CA ILE A 129 -12.22 6.96 11.82
C ILE A 129 -10.98 6.12 12.17
N PHE A 130 -10.10 5.87 11.21
CA PHE A 130 -8.87 5.12 11.43
C PHE A 130 -7.97 5.78 12.49
N LEU A 131 -7.76 7.10 12.43
CA LEU A 131 -6.92 7.82 13.39
C LEU A 131 -7.47 7.76 14.82
N ASN A 132 -8.80 7.71 14.99
CA ASN A 132 -9.45 7.53 16.28
C ASN A 132 -9.33 6.08 16.79
N LEU A 133 -9.56 5.10 15.92
CA LEU A 133 -9.55 3.69 16.30
C LEU A 133 -8.14 3.08 16.42
N LYS A 134 -7.12 3.67 15.78
CA LYS A 134 -5.77 3.07 15.68
C LYS A 134 -5.14 2.71 17.02
N LYS A 135 -5.54 3.35 18.13
CA LYS A 135 -5.01 3.01 19.47
C LYS A 135 -5.47 1.63 19.93
N HIS A 136 -6.68 1.21 19.53
CA HIS A 136 -7.31 -0.05 19.93
C HIS A 136 -7.01 -1.21 18.96
N LEU A 137 -6.51 -0.90 17.77
CA LEU A 137 -6.23 -1.93 16.76
C LEU A 137 -4.93 -2.70 17.06
N PRO A 138 -4.88 -4.02 16.78
CA PRO A 138 -3.62 -4.77 16.67
C PRO A 138 -2.71 -4.20 15.60
N VAL A 139 -1.39 -4.35 15.77
CA VAL A 139 -0.37 -3.81 14.84
C VAL A 139 -0.57 -4.28 13.39
N PRO A 140 -0.83 -5.56 13.08
CA PRO A 140 -1.04 -5.98 11.69
C PRO A 140 -2.26 -5.30 11.05
N ILE A 141 -3.35 -5.14 11.81
CA ILE A 141 -4.54 -4.44 11.32
C ILE A 141 -4.19 -2.99 10.97
N LYS A 142 -3.38 -2.31 11.81
CA LYS A 142 -2.87 -0.97 11.47
C LYS A 142 -2.07 -0.97 10.18
N PHE A 143 -1.18 -1.94 9.98
CA PHE A 143 -0.40 -2.04 8.75
C PHE A 143 -1.27 -2.24 7.51
N SER A 144 -2.25 -3.15 7.55
CA SER A 144 -3.12 -3.41 6.40
C SER A 144 -3.95 -2.17 6.04
N ILE A 145 -4.63 -1.58 7.03
CA ILE A 145 -5.47 -0.39 6.80
C ILE A 145 -4.60 0.81 6.40
N SER A 146 -3.46 1.03 7.05
CA SER A 146 -2.55 2.12 6.67
C SER A 146 -2.00 1.92 5.27
N SER A 147 -1.71 0.69 4.86
CA SER A 147 -1.20 0.42 3.51
C SER A 147 -2.23 0.79 2.45
N PHE A 148 -3.48 0.33 2.62
CA PHE A 148 -4.59 0.71 1.75
C PHE A 148 -4.80 2.23 1.72
N LEU A 149 -4.92 2.87 2.88
CA LEU A 149 -5.18 4.31 2.97
C LEU A 149 -4.05 5.18 2.44
N LEU A 150 -2.79 4.79 2.65
CA LEU A 150 -1.64 5.54 2.15
C LEU A 150 -1.59 5.51 0.64
N ILE A 151 -1.77 4.33 0.02
CA ILE A 151 -1.77 4.22 -1.44
C ILE A 151 -2.95 5.02 -2.01
N TRP A 152 -4.16 4.83 -1.47
CA TRP A 152 -5.34 5.57 -1.93
C TRP A 152 -5.15 7.09 -1.79
N SER A 153 -4.66 7.57 -0.65
CA SER A 153 -4.45 9.01 -0.44
C SER A 153 -3.41 9.60 -1.39
N MET A 154 -2.28 8.91 -1.58
CA MET A 154 -1.22 9.38 -2.46
C MET A 154 -1.68 9.40 -3.92
N HIS A 155 -2.36 8.34 -4.36
CA HIS A 155 -2.92 8.23 -5.70
C HIS A 155 -3.99 9.31 -5.94
N TYR A 156 -4.93 9.48 -4.99
CA TYR A 156 -5.96 10.52 -5.04
C TYR A 156 -5.36 11.92 -5.21
N ILE A 157 -4.33 12.27 -4.44
CA ILE A 157 -3.68 13.60 -4.53
C ILE A 157 -3.16 13.85 -5.95
N MET A 158 -2.50 12.87 -6.54
CA MET A 158 -1.94 13.00 -7.88
C MET A 158 -3.05 13.13 -8.94
N ILE A 159 -4.02 12.22 -8.95
CA ILE A 159 -5.11 12.21 -9.93
C ILE A 159 -5.89 13.53 -9.85
N PHE A 160 -6.25 13.96 -8.64
CA PHE A 160 -6.94 15.22 -8.43
C PHE A 160 -6.15 16.42 -8.98
N GLN A 161 -4.83 16.48 -8.76
CA GLN A 161 -4.01 17.55 -9.33
C GLN A 161 -3.99 17.50 -10.87
N TYR A 162 -3.91 16.32 -11.46
CA TYR A 162 -3.84 16.15 -12.91
C TYR A 162 -5.16 16.47 -13.60
N GLU A 163 -6.28 16.07 -13.02
CA GLU A 163 -7.62 16.32 -13.56
C GLU A 163 -8.04 17.78 -13.40
N VAL A 164 -7.82 18.37 -12.22
CA VAL A 164 -8.35 19.70 -11.88
C VAL A 164 -7.41 20.83 -12.31
N LEU A 165 -6.09 20.63 -12.23
CA LEU A 165 -5.11 21.70 -12.42
C LEU A 165 -4.24 21.55 -13.67
N SER A 166 -4.26 20.39 -14.34
CA SER A 166 -3.31 19.96 -15.38
C SER A 166 -1.98 19.40 -14.84
N ARG A 167 -1.39 18.50 -15.63
CA ARG A 167 -0.14 17.79 -15.34
C ARG A 167 1.07 18.70 -15.17
N THR A 168 1.08 19.86 -15.83
CA THR A 168 2.20 20.82 -15.82
C THR A 168 1.99 21.98 -14.86
N HIS A 169 0.93 21.95 -14.04
CA HIS A 169 0.69 22.99 -13.05
C HIS A 169 1.79 23.01 -11.98
N PHE A 170 2.16 24.20 -11.50
CA PHE A 170 3.31 24.37 -10.59
C PHE A 170 3.18 23.54 -9.29
N THR A 171 1.95 23.30 -8.83
CA THR A 171 1.66 22.52 -7.60
C THR A 171 2.05 21.04 -7.73
N THR A 172 2.11 20.49 -8.94
CA THR A 172 2.57 19.11 -9.18
C THR A 172 4.04 18.97 -8.83
N TYR A 173 4.88 19.95 -9.22
CA TYR A 173 6.30 19.97 -8.88
C TYR A 173 6.52 20.16 -7.38
N ILE A 174 5.73 21.03 -6.74
CA ILE A 174 5.78 21.22 -5.28
C ILE A 174 5.44 19.91 -4.55
N MET A 175 4.38 19.21 -4.95
CA MET A 175 4.02 17.93 -4.31
C MET A 175 5.06 16.84 -4.55
N CYS A 176 5.64 16.76 -5.74
CA CYS A 176 6.77 15.88 -6.02
C CYS A 176 7.97 16.19 -5.09
N CYS A 177 8.31 17.47 -4.89
CA CYS A 177 9.33 17.90 -3.92
C CYS A 177 8.97 17.52 -2.47
N VAL A 178 7.70 17.63 -2.08
CA VAL A 178 7.22 17.18 -0.76
C VAL A 178 7.46 15.67 -0.59
N PHE A 179 7.12 14.85 -1.58
CA PHE A 179 7.38 13.41 -1.54
C PHE A 179 8.87 13.06 -1.49
N LEU A 180 9.73 13.83 -2.16
CA LEU A 180 11.18 13.68 -2.07
C LEU A 180 11.69 13.95 -0.65
N ILE A 181 11.22 15.02 -0.01
CA ILE A 181 11.56 15.35 1.39
C ILE A 181 11.06 14.24 2.33
N LEU A 182 9.82 13.78 2.16
CA LEU A 182 9.24 12.69 2.95
C LEU A 182 10.01 11.38 2.78
N THR A 183 10.53 11.09 1.59
CA THR A 183 11.43 9.95 1.35
C THR A 183 12.70 10.06 2.19
N GLY A 184 13.37 11.21 2.18
CA GLY A 184 14.56 11.46 3.00
C GLY A 184 14.29 11.31 4.49
N LEU A 185 13.17 11.88 4.98
CA LEU A 185 12.72 11.75 6.36
C LEU A 185 12.45 10.29 6.74
N SER A 186 11.84 9.53 5.84
CA SER A 186 11.53 8.11 6.04
C SER A 186 12.79 7.26 6.18
N ILE A 187 13.79 7.48 5.32
CA ILE A 187 15.09 6.81 5.40
C ILE A 187 15.78 7.15 6.73
N TYR A 188 15.79 8.42 7.13
CA TYR A 188 16.37 8.86 8.39
C TYR A 188 15.68 8.19 9.59
N LYS A 189 14.34 8.21 9.64
CA LYS A 189 13.56 7.59 10.71
C LYS A 189 13.76 6.08 10.74
N ALA A 190 13.76 5.39 9.61
CA ALA A 190 14.02 3.95 9.55
C ALA A 190 15.39 3.58 10.12
N LYS A 191 16.44 4.39 9.87
CA LYS A 191 17.79 4.17 10.41
C LYS A 191 17.90 4.43 11.92
N LYS A 192 17.18 5.43 12.45
CA LYS A 192 17.26 5.82 13.87
C LYS A 192 16.40 4.97 14.81
N ASN A 193 15.33 4.37 14.28
CA ASN A 193 14.40 3.58 15.10
C ASN A 193 14.96 2.21 15.48
N LYS A 194 14.62 1.75 16.69
CA LYS A 194 14.95 0.40 17.17
C LYS A 194 13.77 -0.58 17.07
N GLY A 195 12.53 -0.10 17.03
CA GLY A 195 11.36 -0.98 16.98
C GLY A 195 11.09 -1.52 15.57
N ILE A 196 10.91 -2.84 15.44
CA ILE A 196 10.64 -3.51 14.15
C ILE A 196 9.46 -2.88 13.40
N ASN A 197 8.34 -2.63 14.09
CA ASN A 197 7.15 -2.02 13.51
C ASN A 197 7.45 -0.62 12.95
N SER A 198 8.24 0.18 13.68
CA SER A 198 8.59 1.54 13.26
C SER A 198 9.52 1.50 12.04
N ILE A 199 10.53 0.62 12.06
CA ILE A 199 11.44 0.43 10.91
C ILE A 199 10.65 0.02 9.67
N MET A 200 9.78 -1.00 9.78
CA MET A 200 8.97 -1.47 8.66
C MET A 200 8.04 -0.38 8.12
N PHE A 201 7.35 0.34 9.00
CA PHE A 201 6.46 1.43 8.59
C PHE A 201 7.21 2.52 7.83
N TRP A 202 8.33 3.02 8.35
CA TRP A 202 9.09 4.08 7.68
C TRP A 202 9.74 3.58 6.39
N SER A 203 10.21 2.33 6.33
CA SER A 203 10.72 1.73 5.09
C SER A 203 9.64 1.60 4.02
N TYR A 204 8.44 1.15 4.39
CA TYR A 204 7.30 1.04 3.49
C TYR A 204 6.78 2.41 3.03
N PHE A 205 6.60 3.35 3.95
CA PHE A 205 6.15 4.71 3.63
C PHE A 205 7.14 5.43 2.70
N GLY A 206 8.44 5.29 2.94
CA GLY A 206 9.45 5.82 2.04
C GLY A 206 9.38 5.22 0.63
N LEU A 207 9.10 3.91 0.51
CA LEU A 207 8.87 3.27 -0.79
C LEU A 207 7.65 3.85 -1.51
N LEU A 208 6.53 4.07 -0.80
CA LEU A 208 5.35 4.70 -1.40
C LEU A 208 5.63 6.15 -1.86
N CYS A 209 6.38 6.94 -1.09
CA CYS A 209 6.77 8.28 -1.54
C CYS A 209 7.64 8.24 -2.79
N VAL A 210 8.57 7.28 -2.89
CA VAL A 210 9.37 7.07 -4.13
C VAL A 210 8.47 6.69 -5.30
N TRP A 211 7.48 5.83 -5.07
CA TRP A 211 6.48 5.49 -6.08
C TRP A 211 5.72 6.74 -6.55
N SER A 212 5.20 7.57 -5.65
CA SER A 212 4.50 8.80 -6.02
C SER A 212 5.38 9.75 -6.83
N ILE A 213 6.67 9.91 -6.48
CA ILE A 213 7.63 10.69 -7.30
C ILE A 213 7.70 10.12 -8.72
N LEU A 214 7.79 8.80 -8.86
CA LEU A 214 7.85 8.13 -10.15
C LEU A 214 6.56 8.36 -10.96
N GLU A 215 5.40 8.32 -10.32
CA GLU A 215 4.13 8.63 -10.98
C GLU A 215 4.07 10.09 -11.45
N TYR A 216 4.62 11.05 -10.69
CA TYR A 216 4.74 12.43 -11.17
C TYR A 216 5.61 12.53 -12.43
N VAL A 217 6.76 11.86 -12.41
CA VAL A 217 7.71 11.83 -13.54
C VAL A 217 7.07 11.20 -14.78
N TRP A 218 6.29 10.13 -14.62
CA TRP A 218 5.51 9.52 -15.69
C TRP A 218 4.40 10.45 -16.20
N GLY A 219 3.67 11.13 -15.30
CA GLY A 219 2.61 12.06 -15.67
C GLY A 219 3.14 13.25 -16.46
N TRP A 220 4.33 13.75 -16.14
CA TRP A 220 5.06 14.77 -16.92
C TRP A 220 5.63 14.25 -18.24
N ARG A 221 5.49 12.96 -18.54
CA ARG A 221 6.02 12.30 -19.76
C ARG A 221 7.54 12.44 -19.92
N LEU A 222 8.28 12.59 -18.82
CA LEU A 222 9.75 12.61 -18.86
C LEU A 222 10.32 11.20 -19.15
N ILE A 223 9.57 10.17 -18.76
CA ILE A 223 9.85 8.75 -19.02
C ILE A 223 8.51 8.09 -19.41
N PRO A 224 8.48 7.15 -20.37
CA PRO A 224 7.26 6.43 -20.69
C PRO A 224 6.68 5.73 -19.46
N GLY A 225 5.39 5.99 -19.22
CA GLY A 225 4.64 5.33 -18.16
C GLY A 225 4.19 3.93 -18.58
N PRO A 226 3.77 3.11 -17.61
CA PRO A 226 3.28 1.74 -17.85
C PRO A 226 2.04 1.66 -18.77
N TYR A 227 1.21 2.70 -18.77
CA TYR A 227 0.04 2.84 -19.66
C TYR A 227 0.32 3.73 -20.89
N ALA A 228 1.57 4.11 -21.17
CA ALA A 228 1.91 5.05 -22.25
C ALA A 228 2.08 4.39 -23.64
N MET A 229 1.43 3.25 -23.91
CA MET A 229 1.40 2.60 -25.23
C MET A 229 0.01 2.72 -25.83
#